data_AF-U5LNI8-F1
#
_entry.id   AF-U5LNI8-F1
#
_cell.length_a   1.000
_cell.length_b   1.000
_cell.length_c   1.000
_cell.angle_alpha   90.00
_cell.angle_beta   90.00
_cell.angle_gamma   90.00
#
_symmetry.space_group_name_H-M   'P 1'
#
loop_
_entity.id
_entity.type
_entity.pdbx_description
1 polymer ?
#
loop_
_entity_poly.entity_id
_entity_poly.type
_entity_poly.pdbx_seq_one_letter_code
_entity_poly.pdbx_strand_id
1 'polypeptide(L)' 'TFYEMCQDLGWSINGRYYKQAEDCLSRLQASAMQFSSQRLGRLESVSLIRRFRILDRGKRTSRCQVEIDTEM' A
#
# COMPACT_ATOMS: atom_id res chain seq x y z
N THR A 1 -5.75 -10.77 3.77
CA THR A 1 -4.59 -11.61 3.41
C THR A 1 -4.21 -11.33 1.96
N PHE A 2 -3.00 -11.69 1.49
CA PHE A 2 -2.70 -11.54 0.05
C PHE A 2 -3.59 -12.42 -0.83
N TYR A 3 -4.07 -13.55 -0.30
CA TYR A 3 -5.06 -14.38 -0.96
C TYR A 3 -6.34 -13.58 -1.28
N GLU A 4 -6.96 -12.98 -0.26
CA GLU A 4 -8.19 -12.16 -0.42
C GLU A 4 -7.93 -10.99 -1.36
N MET A 5 -6.80 -10.29 -1.20
CA MET A 5 -6.45 -9.17 -2.08
C MET A 5 -6.34 -9.59 -3.56
N CYS A 6 -5.70 -10.73 -3.85
CA CYS A 6 -5.66 -11.23 -5.22
C CYS A 6 -7.05 -11.68 -5.72
N GLN A 7 -7.88 -12.24 -4.85
CA GLN A 7 -9.25 -12.61 -5.21
C GLN A 7 -10.10 -11.37 -5.57
N ASP A 8 -10.05 -10.33 -4.75
CA ASP A 8 -10.79 -9.07 -4.96
C ASP A 8 -10.34 -8.34 -6.22
N LEU A 9 -9.05 -8.40 -6.55
CA LEU A 9 -8.46 -7.78 -7.75
C LEU A 9 -8.59 -8.66 -9.00
N GLY A 10 -9.17 -9.86 -8.90
CA GLY A 10 -9.26 -10.82 -10.01
C GLY A 10 -7.91 -11.36 -10.49
N TRP A 11 -6.88 -11.34 -9.64
CA TRP A 11 -5.55 -11.84 -9.94
C TRP A 11 -5.44 -13.34 -9.65
N SER A 12 -4.56 -14.03 -10.39
CA SER A 12 -4.31 -15.45 -10.13
C SER A 12 -3.64 -15.65 -8.76
N ILE A 13 -4.06 -16.69 -8.04
CA ILE A 13 -3.52 -17.00 -6.71
C ILE A 13 -2.18 -17.75 -6.83
N ASN A 14 -1.08 -17.01 -6.95
CA ASN A 14 0.27 -17.56 -6.98
C ASN A 14 1.32 -16.58 -6.45
N GLY A 15 2.55 -17.06 -6.23
CA GLY A 15 3.64 -16.26 -5.66
C GLY A 15 4.03 -15.03 -6.47
N ARG A 16 3.79 -15.03 -7.80
CA ARG A 16 4.06 -13.86 -8.65
C ARG A 16 3.12 -12.70 -8.30
N TYR A 17 1.83 -12.96 -8.17
CA TYR A 17 0.85 -11.91 -7.84
C TYR A 17 0.93 -11.48 -6.38
N TYR A 18 1.34 -12.35 -5.47
CA TYR A 18 1.68 -11.94 -4.11
C TYR A 18 2.87 -10.99 -4.09
N LYS A 19 3.94 -11.30 -4.82
CA LYS A 19 5.07 -10.38 -4.97
C LYS A 19 4.64 -9.05 -5.61
N GLN A 20 3.80 -9.09 -6.63
CA GLN A 20 3.25 -7.88 -7.25
C GLN A 20 2.47 -7.03 -6.23
N ALA A 21 1.69 -7.65 -5.35
CA ALA A 21 1.00 -6.94 -4.28
C ALA A 21 1.99 -6.30 -3.28
N GLU A 22 3.07 -6.99 -2.90
CA GLU A 22 4.15 -6.41 -2.08
C GLU A 22 4.82 -5.21 -2.76
N ASP A 23 5.10 -5.33 -4.06
CA ASP A 23 5.70 -4.25 -4.86
C ASP A 23 4.76 -3.04 -4.95
N CYS A 24 3.45 -3.25 -5.10
CA CYS A 24 2.44 -2.20 -5.09
C CYS A 24 2.42 -1.44 -3.75
N LEU A 25 2.46 -2.14 -2.62
CA LEU A 25 2.52 -1.51 -1.30
C LEU A 25 3.80 -0.69 -1.13
N SER A 26 4.93 -1.21 -1.60
CA SER A 26 6.21 -0.49 -1.56
C SER A 26 6.16 0.80 -2.38
N ARG A 27 5.50 0.77 -3.55
CA ARG A 27 5.27 1.96 -4.37
C ARG A 27 4.34 2.95 -3.67
N LEU A 28 3.23 2.49 -3.09
CA LEU A 28 2.30 3.36 -2.36
C LEU A 28 3.00 4.09 -1.19
N GLN A 29 3.92 3.42 -0.49
CA GLN A 29 4.69 4.07 0.58
C GLN A 29 5.68 5.10 0.05
N ALA A 30 6.37 4.79 -1.05
CA ALA A 30 7.38 5.66 -1.66
C ALA A 30 6.78 6.83 -2.45
N SER A 31 5.57 6.67 -2.98
CA SER A 31 4.88 7.71 -3.74
C SER A 31 4.35 8.79 -2.80
N ALA A 32 4.83 10.01 -3.02
CA ALA A 32 4.25 11.20 -2.43
C ALA A 32 3.10 11.73 -3.30
N MET A 33 1.97 11.99 -2.67
CA MET A 33 0.90 12.82 -3.22
C MET A 33 1.17 14.27 -2.83
N GLN A 34 1.18 15.15 -3.82
CA GLN A 34 1.39 16.58 -3.61
C GLN A 34 0.10 17.33 -3.87
N PHE A 35 -0.28 18.23 -2.95
CA PHE A 35 -1.38 19.15 -3.16
C PHE A 35 -0.94 20.56 -2.79
N SER A 36 -1.35 21.54 -3.60
CA SER A 36 -1.11 22.95 -3.35
C SER A 36 -2.43 23.67 -3.12
N SER A 37 -2.45 24.57 -2.13
CA SER A 37 -3.61 25.40 -1.87
C SER A 37 -3.22 26.87 -2.03
N GLN A 38 -3.82 27.55 -3.00
CA GLN A 38 -3.60 29.00 -3.19
C GLN A 38 -4.01 29.80 -1.95
N ARG A 39 -5.02 29.34 -1.20
CA ARG A 39 -5.48 29.99 0.04
C ARG A 39 -4.48 29.87 1.19
N LEU A 40 -3.77 28.74 1.29
CA LEU A 40 -2.78 28.49 2.34
C LEU A 40 -1.35 28.86 1.93
N GLY A 41 -1.12 29.13 0.64
CA GLY A 41 0.18 29.55 0.11
C GLY A 41 1.29 28.51 0.20
N ARG A 42 0.96 27.23 0.40
CA ARG A 42 1.93 26.15 0.62
C ARG A 42 1.63 24.90 -0.23
N LEU A 43 2.70 24.20 -0.58
CA LEU A 43 2.69 22.86 -1.17
C LEU A 43 2.87 21.85 -0.04
N GLU A 44 1.92 20.91 0.07
CA GLU A 44 2.02 19.78 0.97
C GLU A 44 2.37 18.53 0.17
N SER A 45 3.23 17.69 0.72
CA SER A 45 3.68 16.44 0.11
C SER A 45 3.55 15.33 1.15
N VAL A 46 2.62 14.41 0.92
CA VAL A 46 2.24 13.36 1.87
C VAL A 46 2.36 11.97 1.23
N SER A 47 2.83 10.96 1.98
CA SER A 47 2.87 9.58 1.49
C SER A 47 1.47 8.96 1.48
N LEU A 48 1.12 8.19 0.44
CA LEU A 48 -0.21 7.55 0.32
C LEU A 48 -0.53 6.57 1.45
N ILE A 49 0.49 5.88 1.94
CA ILE A 49 0.41 5.07 3.15
C ILE A 49 1.60 5.42 4.03
N ARG A 50 1.37 5.53 5.33
CA ARG A 50 2.40 5.86 6.31
C ARG A 50 3.37 4.69 6.49
N ARG A 51 2.83 3.48 6.62
CA ARG A 51 3.60 2.25 6.79
C ARG A 51 2.79 1.04 6.36
N PHE A 52 3.45 0.01 5.87
CA PHE A 52 2.86 -1.33 5.80
C PHE A 52 3.76 -2.38 6.46
N ARG A 53 3.16 -3.50 6.86
CA ARG A 53 3.84 -4.66 7.43
C ARG A 53 3.25 -5.93 6.83
N ILE A 54 4.10 -6.90 6.59
CA ILE A 54 3.70 -8.24 6.14
C ILE A 54 4.05 -9.21 7.25
N LEU A 55 3.02 -9.78 7.88
CA LEU A 55 3.14 -10.82 8.88
C LEU A 55 3.15 -12.18 8.17
N ASP A 56 3.95 -13.13 8.65
CA ASP A 56 4.04 -14.48 8.09
C ASP A 56 4.37 -14.50 6.58
N ARG A 57 5.25 -13.61 6.13
CA ARG A 57 5.68 -13.53 4.72
C ARG A 57 6.14 -14.89 4.19
N GLY A 58 5.64 -15.27 3.03
CA GLY A 58 5.94 -16.57 2.39
C GLY A 58 5.09 -17.74 2.89
N LYS A 59 4.30 -17.58 3.96
CA LYS A 59 3.32 -18.59 4.40
C LYS A 59 1.95 -18.32 3.79
N ARG A 60 1.11 -19.36 3.72
CA ARG A 60 -0.31 -19.24 3.32
C ARG A 60 -1.11 -18.31 4.24
N THR A 61 -0.69 -18.17 5.49
CA THR A 61 -1.31 -17.28 6.49
C THR A 61 -0.85 -15.83 6.39
N SER A 62 -0.10 -15.45 5.36
CA SER A 62 0.45 -14.11 5.21
C SER A 62 -0.62 -13.02 5.29
N ARG A 63 -0.40 -12.04 6.18
CA ARG A 63 -1.30 -10.90 6.40
C ARG A 63 -0.57 -9.60 6.11
N CYS A 64 -1.22 -8.74 5.32
CA CYS A 64 -0.80 -7.37 5.13
C CYS A 64 -1.53 -6.49 6.15
N GLN A 65 -0.79 -5.60 6.82
CA GLN A 65 -1.32 -4.52 7.63
C GLN A 65 -0.84 -3.20 7.04
N VAL A 66 -1.76 -2.27 6.81
CA VAL A 66 -1.48 -0.94 6.29
C VAL A 66 -1.90 0.10 7.33
N GLU A 67 -1.02 1.06 7.59
CA GLU A 67 -1.26 2.22 8.42
C GLU A 67 -1.39 3.42 7.47
N ILE A 68 -2.57 4.03 7.48
CA ILE A 68 -2.86 5.27 6.75
C ILE A 68 -2.45 6.44 7.66
N ASP A 69 -1.91 7.50 7.07
CA ASP A 69 -1.59 8.68 7.83
C ASP A 69 -2.88 9.35 8.35
N THR A 70 -2.85 9.93 9.54
CA THR A 70 -4.00 10.65 10.11
C THR A 70 -4.32 11.94 9.36
N GLU A 71 -3.40 12.43 8.54
CA GLU A 71 -3.56 13.63 7.72
C GLU A 71 -4.18 13.36 6.33
N MET A 72 -4.39 12.08 5.98
CA MET A 72 -5.14 11.63 4.78
C MET A 72 -6.63 11.50 5.07
#